data_AF-A0A323TNZ4-F1
#
_entry.id   AF-A0A323TNZ4-F1
#
_cell.length_a   1.000
_cell.length_b   1.000
_cell.length_c   1.000
_cell.angle_alpha   90.00
_cell.angle_beta   90.00
_cell.angle_gamma   90.00
#
_symmetry.space_group_name_H-M   'P 1'
#
loop_
_entity.id
_entity.type
_entity.pdbx_description
1 polymer ?
#
loop_
_entity_poly.entity_id
_entity_poly.type
_entity_poly.pdbx_seq_one_letter_code
_entity_poly.pdbx_strand_id
1 'polypeptide(L)'
;MKRKRVRYIFPVFLSILLVFLFFFKDGIVFDSLGIHVELPFGKTVEVPDTYSLEDGNQNGISDPIDIVHAARQEAEQRTTYKSAYYAGGYPPEDEGVCTDVIWRGLMGAGISLKELMDEDIQANTDLYPRVNGNPDHNIDFRRVPNQYVYFERFAESLTKELIPGDIENLKEWQPGDIVVYLDGFHHVGIISDQRAKDGTPYLIHNTRPFAAEIKLTSISTPIAGHYRWDYASQ
;
A
#
# COMPACT_ATOMS: atom_id res chain seq x y z
N MET A 1 47.46 -36.39 -1.91
CA MET A 1 47.08 -35.79 -3.21
C MET A 1 45.55 -35.78 -3.37
N LYS A 2 44.79 -34.93 -2.65
CA LYS A 2 43.30 -34.82 -2.78
C LYS A 2 42.68 -33.45 -2.39
N ARG A 3 43.48 -32.41 -2.14
CA ARG A 3 42.97 -31.09 -1.66
C ARG A 3 42.65 -30.05 -2.75
N LYS A 4 43.04 -30.28 -4.01
CA LYS A 4 42.89 -29.27 -5.08
C LYS A 4 41.49 -29.21 -5.73
N ARG A 5 40.70 -30.30 -5.73
CA ARG A 5 39.38 -30.32 -6.38
C ARG A 5 38.30 -29.54 -5.60
N VAL A 6 38.35 -29.53 -4.28
CA VAL A 6 37.36 -28.83 -3.43
C VAL A 6 37.41 -27.31 -3.62
N ARG A 7 38.59 -26.76 -3.93
CA ARG A 7 38.79 -25.30 -4.06
C ARG A 7 38.15 -24.69 -5.32
N TYR A 8 37.83 -25.50 -6.34
CA TYR A 8 37.12 -25.06 -7.54
C TYR A 8 35.62 -25.37 -7.51
N ILE A 9 35.18 -26.35 -6.71
CA ILE A 9 33.76 -26.69 -6.56
C ILE A 9 33.03 -25.62 -5.74
N PHE A 10 33.67 -25.07 -4.70
CA PHE A 10 33.08 -24.05 -3.85
C PHE A 10 32.70 -22.74 -4.59
N PRO A 11 33.58 -22.10 -5.39
CA PRO A 11 33.20 -20.89 -6.13
C PRO A 11 32.14 -21.17 -7.20
N VAL A 12 32.18 -22.33 -7.87
CA VAL A 12 31.16 -22.73 -8.85
C VAL A 12 29.80 -22.94 -8.19
N PHE A 13 29.76 -23.62 -7.05
CA PHE A 13 28.56 -23.78 -6.25
C PHE A 13 28.02 -22.44 -5.73
N LEU A 14 28.90 -21.54 -5.28
CA LEU A 14 28.51 -20.20 -4.84
C LEU A 14 27.93 -19.38 -6.00
N SER A 15 28.53 -19.43 -7.20
CA SER A 15 27.97 -18.76 -8.38
C SER A 15 26.64 -19.38 -8.82
N ILE A 16 26.50 -20.71 -8.77
CA ILE A 16 25.22 -21.38 -9.07
C ILE A 16 24.17 -21.03 -8.01
N LEU A 17 24.55 -20.91 -6.74
CA LEU A 17 23.65 -20.49 -5.66
C LEU A 17 23.24 -19.03 -5.81
N LEU A 18 24.15 -18.14 -6.20
CA LEU A 18 23.85 -16.73 -6.47
C LEU A 18 22.95 -16.58 -7.71
N VAL A 19 23.23 -17.32 -8.77
CA VAL A 19 22.37 -17.43 -9.96
C VAL A 19 21.01 -18.02 -9.57
N PHE A 20 20.96 -19.09 -8.77
CA PHE A 20 19.72 -19.68 -8.29
C PHE A 20 18.93 -18.71 -7.42
N LEU A 21 19.57 -17.97 -6.51
CA LEU A 21 18.93 -16.90 -5.73
C LEU A 21 18.47 -15.72 -6.61
N PHE A 22 19.11 -15.49 -7.75
CA PHE A 22 18.76 -14.45 -8.71
C PHE A 22 17.61 -14.90 -9.66
N PHE A 23 17.53 -16.18 -10.01
CA PHE A 23 16.56 -16.73 -10.98
C PHE A 23 15.37 -17.48 -10.35
N PHE A 24 15.48 -18.01 -9.13
CA PHE A 24 14.40 -18.78 -8.46
C PHE A 24 13.78 -18.05 -7.29
N LYS A 25 14.37 -16.93 -6.88
CA LYS A 25 13.80 -16.03 -5.88
C LYS A 25 13.53 -14.71 -6.57
N ASP A 26 12.69 -14.73 -7.61
CA ASP A 26 12.19 -13.52 -8.25
C ASP A 26 11.83 -12.50 -7.17
N GLY A 27 12.67 -11.48 -7.00
CA GLY A 27 12.33 -10.26 -6.27
C GLY A 27 11.96 -10.36 -4.78
N ILE A 28 11.52 -11.48 -4.20
CA ILE A 28 10.67 -11.49 -2.98
C ILE A 28 11.27 -10.67 -1.83
N VAL A 29 12.57 -10.80 -1.57
CA VAL A 29 13.22 -10.02 -0.50
C VAL A 29 13.46 -8.57 -0.93
N PHE A 30 13.89 -8.34 -2.17
CA PHE A 30 14.16 -6.99 -2.67
C PHE A 30 12.85 -6.19 -2.84
N ASP A 31 11.82 -6.78 -3.42
CA ASP A 31 10.49 -6.18 -3.54
C ASP A 31 9.86 -5.93 -2.18
N SER A 32 10.00 -6.85 -1.20
CA SER A 32 9.53 -6.58 0.18
C SER A 32 10.27 -5.43 0.87
N LEU A 33 11.42 -5.02 0.34
CA LEU A 33 12.23 -3.90 0.82
C LEU A 33 12.06 -2.63 -0.04
N GLY A 34 11.17 -2.66 -1.04
CA GLY A 34 10.97 -1.57 -2.02
C GLY A 34 12.10 -1.42 -3.04
N ILE A 35 12.85 -2.49 -3.32
CA ILE A 35 13.94 -2.50 -4.29
C ILE A 35 13.46 -3.26 -5.53
N HIS A 36 13.20 -2.53 -6.61
CA HIS A 36 12.67 -3.10 -7.85
C HIS A 36 13.79 -3.36 -8.85
N VAL A 37 13.93 -4.62 -9.27
CA VAL A 37 14.91 -5.04 -10.28
C VAL A 37 14.15 -5.60 -11.47
N GLU A 38 13.86 -4.75 -12.46
CA GLU A 38 13.24 -5.19 -13.71
C GLU A 38 14.29 -5.53 -14.77
N LEU A 39 14.05 -6.60 -15.53
CA LEU A 39 14.90 -6.95 -16.68
C LEU A 39 14.81 -5.84 -17.74
N PRO A 40 15.95 -5.37 -18.30
CA PRO A 40 15.96 -4.22 -19.22
C PRO A 40 15.23 -4.49 -20.54
N PHE A 41 15.04 -5.76 -20.92
CA PHE A 41 14.41 -6.16 -22.16
C PHE A 41 12.99 -6.67 -21.91
N GLY A 42 11.98 -5.83 -22.17
CA GLY A 42 10.57 -6.17 -22.05
C GLY A 42 9.69 -5.03 -22.56
N LYS A 43 8.54 -5.36 -23.17
CA LYS A 43 7.57 -4.35 -23.62
C LYS A 43 6.82 -3.82 -22.40
N THR A 44 6.75 -2.49 -22.27
CA THR A 44 5.96 -1.82 -21.23
C THR A 44 4.49 -1.76 -21.65
N VAL A 45 3.59 -2.05 -20.71
CA VAL A 45 2.14 -1.86 -20.86
C VAL A 45 1.82 -0.44 -20.41
N GLU A 46 1.38 0.39 -21.36
CA GLU A 46 0.93 1.75 -21.08
C GLU A 46 -0.54 1.71 -20.64
N VAL A 47 -0.80 2.05 -19.38
CA VAL A 47 -2.14 2.13 -18.81
C VAL A 47 -2.58 3.60 -18.79
N PRO A 48 -3.75 3.96 -19.35
CA PRO A 48 -4.22 5.34 -19.31
C PRO A 48 -4.51 5.83 -17.89
N ASP A 49 -4.05 7.04 -17.61
CA ASP A 49 -4.41 7.79 -16.41
C ASP A 49 -5.84 8.33 -16.56
N THR A 50 -6.74 7.84 -15.71
CA THR A 50 -8.18 8.18 -15.73
C THR A 50 -8.67 8.66 -14.37
N TYR A 51 -7.74 8.95 -13.45
CA TYR A 51 -8.04 9.49 -12.13
C TYR A 51 -8.58 10.93 -12.18
N SER A 52 -9.19 11.34 -11.06
CA SER A 52 -9.75 12.67 -10.88
C SER A 52 -8.69 13.77 -10.98
N LEU A 53 -9.03 14.89 -11.61
CA LEU A 53 -8.18 16.09 -11.64
C LEU A 53 -8.64 17.15 -10.61
N GLU A 54 -9.56 16.79 -9.73
CA GLU A 54 -9.97 17.65 -8.61
C GLU A 54 -8.76 17.95 -7.71
N ASP A 55 -8.68 19.20 -7.25
CA ASP A 55 -7.66 19.76 -6.37
C ASP A 55 -8.41 20.52 -5.27
N GLY A 56 -8.93 19.76 -4.31
CA GLY A 56 -9.80 20.29 -3.25
C GLY A 56 -9.06 21.22 -2.30
N ASN A 57 -7.75 20.99 -2.13
CA ASN A 57 -6.90 21.82 -1.27
C ASN A 57 -6.29 23.05 -2.00
N GLN A 58 -6.48 23.16 -3.31
CA GLN A 58 -6.05 24.26 -4.18
C GLN A 58 -4.53 24.50 -4.19
N ASN A 59 -3.74 23.43 -4.07
CA ASN A 59 -2.28 23.52 -4.04
C ASN A 59 -1.63 23.40 -5.44
N GLY A 60 -2.42 23.16 -6.49
CA GLY A 60 -1.98 23.01 -7.87
C GLY A 60 -1.62 21.57 -8.26
N ILE A 61 -1.87 20.59 -7.39
CA ILE A 61 -1.71 19.15 -7.60
C ILE A 61 -3.08 18.51 -7.37
N SER A 62 -3.46 17.52 -8.18
CA SER A 62 -4.74 16.86 -7.97
C SER A 62 -4.71 15.99 -6.70
N ASP A 63 -5.84 15.89 -6.01
CA ASP A 63 -5.98 15.17 -4.74
C ASP A 63 -5.51 13.70 -4.81
N PRO A 64 -5.78 12.90 -5.88
CA PRO A 64 -5.22 11.56 -5.98
C PRO A 64 -3.68 11.53 -5.94
N ILE A 65 -3.04 12.54 -6.53
CA ILE A 65 -1.57 12.64 -6.59
C ILE A 65 -1.02 13.17 -5.27
N ASP A 66 -1.71 14.10 -4.61
CA ASP A 66 -1.35 14.52 -3.24
C ASP A 66 -1.36 13.36 -2.25
N ILE A 67 -2.38 12.49 -2.34
CA ILE A 67 -2.46 11.27 -1.52
C ILE A 67 -1.24 10.40 -1.73
N VAL A 68 -0.86 10.18 -2.99
CA VAL A 68 0.28 9.34 -3.36
C VAL A 68 1.59 9.97 -2.92
N HIS A 69 1.78 11.28 -3.12
CA HIS A 69 2.97 11.99 -2.68
C HIS A 69 3.16 11.92 -1.17
N ALA A 70 2.11 12.19 -0.39
CA ALA A 70 2.17 12.13 1.07
C ALA A 70 2.41 10.70 1.56
N ALA A 71 1.76 9.70 0.96
CA ALA A 71 2.02 8.30 1.27
C ALA A 71 3.46 7.88 0.92
N ARG A 72 3.98 8.32 -0.24
CA ARG A 72 5.33 7.97 -0.70
C ARG A 72 6.42 8.52 0.21
N GLN A 73 6.22 9.69 0.81
CA GLN A 73 7.18 10.25 1.78
C GLN A 73 7.47 9.26 2.92
N GLU A 74 6.48 8.48 3.36
CA GLU A 74 6.68 7.42 4.37
C GLU A 74 7.67 6.35 3.89
N ALA A 75 7.50 5.89 2.65
CA ALA A 75 8.36 4.87 2.04
C ALA A 75 9.80 5.40 1.81
N GLU A 76 9.94 6.65 1.38
CA GLU A 76 11.22 7.32 1.20
C GLU A 76 11.97 7.52 2.53
N GLN A 77 11.26 7.93 3.57
CA GLN A 77 11.79 8.07 4.93
C GLN A 77 12.07 6.73 5.61
N ARG A 78 11.52 5.63 5.07
CA ARG A 78 11.50 4.31 5.70
C ARG A 78 10.92 4.39 7.11
N THR A 79 9.75 5.03 7.24
CA THR A 79 9.02 5.16 8.51
C THR A 79 8.96 3.83 9.24
N THR A 80 9.45 3.79 10.47
CA THR A 80 9.66 2.54 11.21
C THR A 80 8.32 1.90 11.56
N TYR A 81 8.19 0.59 11.30
CA TYR A 81 7.02 -0.14 11.74
C TYR A 81 7.00 -0.22 13.27
N LYS A 82 5.98 0.39 13.89
CA LYS A 82 5.74 0.31 15.33
C LYS A 82 4.25 0.27 15.62
N SER A 83 3.81 -0.88 16.11
CA SER A 83 2.45 -1.06 16.61
C SER A 83 2.37 -0.58 18.06
N ALA A 84 1.91 0.66 18.25
CA ALA A 84 1.73 1.28 19.55
C ALA A 84 0.45 2.14 19.61
N TYR A 85 0.01 2.38 20.84
CA TYR A 85 -1.11 3.27 21.16
C TYR A 85 -0.58 4.68 21.45
N TYR A 86 -1.24 5.70 20.91
CA TYR A 86 -0.85 7.10 21.08
C TYR A 86 -2.03 7.91 21.60
N ALA A 87 -1.83 8.67 22.67
CA ALA A 87 -2.83 9.65 23.09
C ALA A 87 -2.98 10.74 22.01
N GLY A 88 -4.21 11.05 21.60
CA GLY A 88 -4.50 11.89 20.43
C GLY A 88 -4.55 11.11 19.11
N GLY A 89 -4.12 9.84 19.13
CA GLY A 89 -4.22 8.89 18.03
C GLY A 89 -3.13 8.95 16.98
N TYR A 90 -2.38 10.05 16.88
CA TYR A 90 -1.33 10.21 15.87
C TYR A 90 0.04 9.74 16.38
N PRO A 91 0.72 8.80 15.69
CA PRO A 91 2.11 8.49 15.95
C PRO A 91 3.05 9.63 15.54
N PRO A 92 4.29 9.68 16.09
CA PRO A 92 5.38 10.50 15.56
C PRO A 92 5.63 10.24 14.07
N GLU A 93 6.21 11.23 13.38
CA GLU A 93 6.45 11.17 11.92
C GLU A 93 7.31 9.96 11.49
N ASP A 94 8.28 9.56 12.31
CA ASP A 94 9.25 8.51 11.98
C ASP A 94 8.79 7.08 12.34
N GLU A 95 7.58 6.92 12.86
CA GLU A 95 7.00 5.61 13.18
C GLU A 95 5.51 5.49 12.84
N GLY A 96 5.03 4.25 12.67
CA GLY A 96 3.63 3.97 12.37
C GLY A 96 3.36 2.53 11.94
N VAL A 97 2.16 2.29 11.46
CA VAL A 97 1.70 1.02 10.86
C VAL A 97 1.00 1.29 9.53
N CYS A 98 0.51 0.25 8.86
CA CYS A 98 -0.14 0.36 7.54
C CYS A 98 -1.28 1.39 7.47
N THR A 99 -2.11 1.49 8.51
CA THR A 99 -3.21 2.47 8.57
C THR A 99 -2.71 3.91 8.68
N ASP A 100 -1.46 4.12 9.13
CA ASP A 100 -0.87 5.45 9.24
C ASP A 100 -0.51 6.03 7.88
N VAL A 101 -0.09 5.18 6.94
CA VAL A 101 0.11 5.56 5.54
C VAL A 101 -1.19 6.11 4.94
N ILE A 102 -2.34 5.55 5.32
CA ILE A 102 -3.64 5.93 4.77
C ILE A 102 -4.07 7.32 5.22
N TRP A 103 -4.07 7.59 6.53
CA TRP A 103 -4.48 8.91 7.00
C TRP A 103 -3.45 9.98 6.64
N ARG A 104 -2.14 9.66 6.60
CA ARG A 104 -1.11 10.60 6.13
C ARG A 104 -1.28 10.91 4.65
N GLY A 105 -1.56 9.90 3.83
CA GLY A 105 -1.92 10.07 2.42
C GLY A 105 -3.12 11.00 2.25
N LEU A 106 -4.26 10.63 2.83
CA LEU A 106 -5.48 11.44 2.76
C LEU A 106 -5.28 12.87 3.28
N MET A 107 -4.49 13.06 4.34
CA MET A 107 -4.15 14.38 4.85
C MET A 107 -3.34 15.23 3.86
N GLY A 108 -2.57 14.61 2.96
CA GLY A 108 -1.90 15.29 1.85
C GLY A 108 -2.89 16.02 0.94
N ALA A 109 -4.06 15.42 0.69
CA ALA A 109 -5.18 16.04 -0.03
C ALA A 109 -6.11 16.87 0.88
N GLY A 110 -5.70 17.18 2.12
CA GLY A 110 -6.52 17.94 3.08
C GLY A 110 -7.67 17.14 3.71
N ILE A 111 -7.72 15.82 3.53
CA ILE A 111 -8.80 14.96 4.04
C ILE A 111 -8.45 14.43 5.44
N SER A 112 -9.25 14.81 6.42
CA SER A 112 -9.09 14.38 7.81
C SER A 112 -9.80 13.04 8.07
N LEU A 113 -9.15 11.92 7.71
CA LEU A 113 -9.74 10.58 7.89
C LEU A 113 -10.21 10.32 9.33
N LYS A 114 -9.44 10.79 10.32
CA LYS A 114 -9.77 10.59 11.74
C LYS A 114 -11.10 11.26 12.10
N GLU A 115 -11.29 12.53 11.74
CA GLU A 115 -12.51 13.27 12.08
C GLU A 115 -13.74 12.64 11.41
N LEU A 116 -13.61 12.27 10.13
CA LEU A 116 -14.68 11.63 9.39
C LEU A 116 -15.06 10.25 9.96
N MET A 117 -14.05 9.42 10.30
CA MET A 117 -14.29 8.13 10.94
C MET A 117 -14.86 8.29 12.36
N ASP A 118 -14.37 9.26 13.13
CA ASP A 118 -14.85 9.51 14.49
C ASP A 118 -16.34 9.89 14.50
N GLU A 119 -16.76 10.77 13.58
CA GLU A 119 -18.16 11.16 13.42
C GLU A 119 -19.03 9.95 13.08
N ASP A 120 -18.63 9.18 12.08
CA ASP A 120 -19.43 8.05 11.61
C ASP A 120 -19.46 6.89 12.62
N ILE A 121 -18.35 6.61 13.31
CA ILE A 121 -18.29 5.61 14.38
C ILE A 121 -19.19 6.02 15.54
N GLN A 122 -19.18 7.29 15.93
CA GLN A 122 -20.02 7.79 17.02
C GLN A 122 -21.51 7.56 16.75
N ALA A 123 -21.93 7.65 15.48
CA ALA A 123 -23.31 7.40 15.06
C ALA A 123 -23.63 5.90 14.86
N ASN A 124 -22.63 5.05 14.54
CA ASN A 124 -22.85 3.69 14.05
C ASN A 124 -21.94 2.63 14.71
N THR A 125 -21.72 2.73 16.02
CA THR A 125 -20.73 1.91 16.75
C THR A 125 -20.84 0.39 16.55
N ASP A 126 -22.03 -0.12 16.23
CA ASP A 126 -22.35 -1.53 16.00
C ASP A 126 -21.85 -2.06 14.64
N LEU A 127 -21.65 -1.18 13.65
CA LEU A 127 -21.09 -1.54 12.35
C LEU A 127 -19.58 -1.80 12.40
N TYR A 128 -18.89 -1.25 13.41
CA TYR A 128 -17.43 -1.27 13.48
C TYR A 128 -16.91 -2.41 14.37
N PRO A 129 -16.31 -3.47 13.78
CA PRO A 129 -16.02 -4.71 14.50
C PRO A 129 -14.94 -4.58 15.58
N ARG A 130 -14.20 -3.46 15.61
CA ARG A 130 -13.16 -3.22 16.63
C ARG A 130 -13.50 -2.09 17.60
N VAL A 131 -14.68 -1.49 17.46
CA VAL A 131 -15.22 -0.48 18.40
C VAL A 131 -15.91 -1.17 19.59
N ASN A 132 -16.63 -2.29 19.35
CA ASN A 132 -17.34 -3.03 20.40
C ASN A 132 -18.26 -2.14 21.27
N GLY A 133 -18.97 -1.20 20.64
CA GLY A 133 -19.90 -0.28 21.30
C GLY A 133 -19.25 0.81 22.17
N ASN A 134 -17.92 0.87 22.27
CA ASN A 134 -17.20 1.87 23.06
C ASN A 134 -16.13 2.54 22.19
N PRO A 135 -16.47 3.66 21.52
CA PRO A 135 -15.52 4.40 20.69
C PRO A 135 -14.26 4.81 21.44
N ASP A 136 -13.11 4.63 20.80
CA ASP A 136 -11.81 5.13 21.22
C ASP A 136 -11.16 5.88 20.05
N HIS A 137 -11.35 7.20 20.06
CA HIS A 137 -10.83 8.15 19.08
C HIS A 137 -9.31 8.09 18.89
N ASN A 138 -8.55 7.52 19.84
CA ASN A 138 -7.09 7.42 19.70
C ASN A 138 -6.65 6.24 18.81
N ILE A 139 -7.55 5.32 18.46
CA ILE A 139 -7.13 4.07 17.84
C ILE A 139 -8.11 3.54 16.80
N ASP A 140 -9.39 3.90 16.87
CA ASP A 140 -10.39 3.31 15.99
C ASP A 140 -10.14 3.55 14.49
N PHE A 141 -9.74 4.76 14.11
CA PHE A 141 -9.36 5.09 12.72
C PHE A 141 -8.07 4.38 12.26
N ARG A 142 -7.28 3.85 13.20
CA ARG A 142 -6.02 3.11 12.97
C ARG A 142 -6.20 1.59 13.05
N ARG A 143 -7.44 1.10 12.89
CA ARG A 143 -7.74 -0.33 12.82
C ARG A 143 -8.17 -0.70 11.41
N VAL A 144 -7.42 -1.58 10.75
CA VAL A 144 -7.72 -2.02 9.37
C VAL A 144 -9.18 -2.47 9.19
N PRO A 145 -9.79 -3.29 10.09
CA PRO A 145 -11.20 -3.66 9.92
C PRO A 145 -12.18 -2.49 10.03
N ASN A 146 -11.84 -1.45 10.80
CA ASN A 146 -12.69 -0.26 10.89
C ASN A 146 -12.53 0.60 9.62
N GLN A 147 -11.31 0.76 9.10
CA GLN A 147 -11.09 1.43 7.81
C GLN A 147 -11.81 0.71 6.67
N TYR A 148 -11.82 -0.62 6.65
CA TYR A 148 -12.62 -1.41 5.69
C TYR A 148 -14.09 -0.98 5.70
N VAL A 149 -14.73 -0.95 6.88
CA VAL A 149 -16.15 -0.57 7.03
C VAL A 149 -16.39 0.87 6.59
N TYR A 150 -15.48 1.79 6.95
CA TYR A 150 -15.62 3.19 6.56
C TYR A 150 -15.53 3.37 5.04
N PHE A 151 -14.50 2.82 4.39
CA PHE A 151 -14.34 2.96 2.94
C PHE A 151 -15.43 2.23 2.15
N GLU A 152 -15.94 1.09 2.64
CA GLU A 152 -17.10 0.41 2.03
C GLU A 152 -18.35 1.31 1.98
N ARG A 153 -18.47 2.26 2.90
CA ARG A 153 -19.64 3.15 3.03
C ARG A 153 -19.48 4.51 2.36
N PHE A 154 -18.25 5.03 2.31
CA PHE A 154 -17.98 6.42 1.92
C PHE A 154 -17.03 6.57 0.73
N ALA A 155 -16.62 5.46 0.11
CA ALA A 155 -15.79 5.47 -1.09
C ALA A 155 -16.42 4.60 -2.19
N GLU A 156 -16.00 4.82 -3.43
CA GLU A 156 -16.40 3.97 -4.56
C GLU A 156 -15.73 2.61 -4.43
N SER A 157 -16.51 1.53 -4.45
CA SER A 157 -15.98 0.16 -4.46
C SER A 157 -15.64 -0.29 -5.88
N LEU A 158 -14.41 -0.73 -6.08
CA LEU A 158 -13.86 -1.11 -7.38
C LEU A 158 -13.63 -2.62 -7.50
N THR A 159 -13.18 -3.06 -8.68
CA THR A 159 -12.77 -4.46 -8.89
C THR A 159 -11.66 -4.86 -7.93
N LYS A 160 -11.71 -6.10 -7.45
CA LYS A 160 -10.67 -6.71 -6.60
C LYS A 160 -9.77 -7.67 -7.38
N GLU A 161 -10.08 -7.91 -8.64
CA GLU A 161 -9.33 -8.77 -9.53
C GLU A 161 -8.31 -7.93 -10.32
N LEU A 162 -7.03 -8.21 -10.12
CA LEU A 162 -5.93 -7.60 -10.85
C LEU A 162 -5.44 -8.59 -11.92
N ILE A 163 -5.44 -8.16 -13.18
CA ILE A 163 -5.00 -8.96 -14.33
C ILE A 163 -3.83 -8.24 -15.03
N PRO A 164 -2.57 -8.60 -14.75
CA PRO A 164 -1.41 -7.99 -15.39
C PRO A 164 -1.47 -8.11 -16.92
N GLY A 165 -1.13 -7.03 -17.63
CA GLY A 165 -1.16 -6.95 -19.08
C GLY A 165 -2.53 -6.70 -19.72
N ASP A 166 -3.63 -6.76 -18.96
CA ASP A 166 -4.96 -6.40 -19.44
C ASP A 166 -5.24 -4.91 -19.17
N ILE A 167 -5.17 -4.09 -20.23
CA ILE A 167 -5.33 -2.64 -20.12
C ILE A 167 -6.71 -2.25 -19.56
N GLU A 168 -7.78 -2.96 -19.91
CA GLU A 168 -9.12 -2.58 -19.44
C GLU A 168 -9.28 -2.90 -17.95
N ASN A 169 -8.71 -4.01 -17.48
CA ASN A 169 -8.64 -4.28 -16.05
C ASN A 169 -7.75 -3.28 -15.32
N LEU A 170 -6.57 -2.96 -15.88
CA LEU A 170 -5.58 -2.11 -15.22
C LEU A 170 -6.00 -0.65 -15.09
N LYS A 171 -6.90 -0.16 -15.96
CA LYS A 171 -7.53 1.17 -15.83
C LYS A 171 -8.31 1.33 -14.54
N GLU A 172 -8.84 0.24 -13.97
CA GLU A 172 -9.59 0.30 -12.71
C GLU A 172 -8.69 0.59 -11.50
N TRP A 173 -7.36 0.46 -11.63
CA TRP A 173 -6.41 0.64 -10.53
C TRP A 173 -5.66 1.96 -10.71
N GLN A 174 -6.09 3.03 -10.05
CA GLN A 174 -5.54 4.37 -10.25
C GLN A 174 -4.80 4.89 -9.01
N PRO A 175 -3.93 5.88 -9.17
CA PRO A 175 -3.17 6.46 -8.05
C PRO A 175 -4.11 6.99 -6.98
N GLY A 176 -3.79 6.76 -5.71
CA GLY A 176 -4.59 7.22 -4.57
C GLY A 176 -5.68 6.23 -4.13
N ASP A 177 -5.99 5.20 -4.92
CA ASP A 177 -6.91 4.14 -4.52
C ASP A 177 -6.39 3.39 -3.28
N ILE A 178 -7.30 2.87 -2.46
CA ILE A 178 -6.99 2.22 -1.19
C ILE A 178 -7.30 0.73 -1.30
N VAL A 179 -6.31 -0.12 -1.01
CA VAL A 179 -6.46 -1.59 -1.02
C VAL A 179 -6.41 -2.13 0.40
N VAL A 180 -7.41 -2.92 0.76
CA VAL A 180 -7.57 -3.51 2.10
C VAL A 180 -7.51 -5.04 2.03
N TYR A 181 -6.82 -5.65 2.99
CA TYR A 181 -6.69 -7.09 3.18
C TYR A 181 -7.21 -7.48 4.57
N LEU A 182 -8.00 -8.55 4.67
CA LEU A 182 -8.60 -9.02 5.93
C LEU A 182 -8.40 -10.52 6.20
N ASP A 183 -7.86 -11.30 5.27
CA ASP A 183 -7.68 -12.74 5.47
C ASP A 183 -6.35 -13.06 6.17
N GLY A 184 -6.42 -13.30 7.47
CA GLY A 184 -5.29 -13.59 8.35
C GLY A 184 -4.42 -12.36 8.62
N PHE A 185 -3.71 -11.88 7.60
CA PHE A 185 -2.90 -10.67 7.67
C PHE A 185 -3.75 -9.45 7.33
N HIS A 186 -4.26 -8.78 8.36
CA HIS A 186 -5.00 -7.52 8.17
C HIS A 186 -4.03 -6.41 7.78
N HIS A 187 -4.22 -5.86 6.59
CA HIS A 187 -3.29 -4.89 6.01
C HIS A 187 -4.00 -3.90 5.10
N VAL A 188 -3.38 -2.76 4.84
CA VAL A 188 -3.91 -1.72 3.97
C VAL A 188 -2.77 -0.96 3.31
N GLY A 189 -3.01 -0.40 2.12
CA GLY A 189 -2.05 0.46 1.42
C GLY A 189 -2.73 1.35 0.37
N ILE A 190 -1.96 2.28 -0.19
CA ILE A 190 -2.38 3.20 -1.24
C ILE A 190 -1.75 2.78 -2.58
N ILE A 191 -2.55 2.75 -3.64
CA ILE A 191 -2.08 2.53 -5.00
C ILE A 191 -1.22 3.71 -5.46
N SER A 192 -0.05 3.38 -5.98
CA SER A 192 0.93 4.31 -6.51
C SER A 192 0.63 4.73 -7.95
N ASP A 193 1.17 5.89 -8.37
CA ASP A 193 1.30 6.31 -9.77
C ASP A 193 2.42 5.58 -10.53
N GLN A 194 3.26 4.81 -9.84
CA GLN A 194 4.23 3.94 -10.47
C GLN A 194 3.61 2.59 -10.84
N ARG A 195 4.06 2.03 -11.97
CA ARG A 195 3.67 0.71 -12.46
C ARG A 195 4.87 -0.11 -12.89
N ALA A 196 4.78 -1.42 -12.69
CA ALA A 196 5.71 -2.37 -13.28
C ALA A 196 5.51 -2.46 -14.80
N LYS A 197 6.44 -3.08 -15.53
CA LYS A 197 6.34 -3.25 -17.00
C LYS A 197 5.06 -3.91 -17.50
N ASP A 198 4.46 -4.80 -16.71
CA ASP A 198 3.19 -5.45 -17.05
C ASP A 198 1.96 -4.60 -16.71
N GLY A 199 2.17 -3.35 -16.29
CA GLY A 199 1.14 -2.38 -15.93
C GLY A 199 0.59 -2.55 -14.50
N THR A 200 1.03 -3.58 -13.77
CA THR A 200 0.66 -3.76 -12.36
C THR A 200 1.08 -2.54 -11.54
N PRO A 201 0.17 -1.90 -10.80
CA PRO A 201 0.54 -0.77 -9.95
C PRO A 201 1.42 -1.20 -8.77
N TYR A 202 2.20 -0.26 -8.28
CA TYR A 202 2.83 -0.37 -6.96
C TYR A 202 1.83 0.00 -5.86
N LEU A 203 2.12 -0.46 -4.64
CA LEU A 203 1.35 -0.27 -3.42
C LEU A 203 2.29 0.33 -2.37
N ILE A 204 1.92 1.49 -1.86
CA ILE A 204 2.60 2.18 -0.77
C ILE A 204 1.98 1.74 0.54
N HIS A 205 2.78 1.20 1.45
CA HIS A 205 2.29 0.61 2.70
C HIS A 205 3.37 0.60 3.78
N ASN A 206 2.98 0.28 5.02
CA ASN A 206 3.91 0.08 6.12
C ASN A 206 3.74 -1.27 6.79
N THR A 207 4.82 -2.05 6.82
CA THR A 207 4.93 -3.33 7.53
C THR A 207 6.34 -3.47 8.09
N ARG A 208 6.60 -4.53 8.87
CA ARG A 208 7.96 -4.76 9.39
C ARG A 208 8.94 -4.93 8.21
N PRO A 209 10.11 -4.24 8.23
CA PRO A 209 10.59 -3.33 9.28
C PRO A 209 10.19 -1.85 9.14
N PHE A 210 9.79 -1.38 7.97
CA PHE A 210 9.47 0.02 7.68
C PHE A 210 8.50 0.14 6.48
N ALA A 211 8.00 1.36 6.26
CA ALA A 211 7.26 1.73 5.06
C ALA A 211 8.05 1.49 3.77
N ALA A 212 7.34 1.02 2.74
CA ALA A 212 7.89 0.70 1.44
C ALA A 212 6.84 0.89 0.35
N GLU A 213 7.32 0.99 -0.88
CA GLU A 213 6.52 0.96 -2.10
C GLU A 213 6.84 -0.37 -2.81
N ILE A 214 5.85 -1.24 -3.00
CA ILE A 214 6.05 -2.61 -3.49
C ILE A 214 5.07 -2.94 -4.61
N LYS A 215 5.42 -3.83 -5.54
CA LYS A 215 4.46 -4.25 -6.57
C LYS A 215 3.22 -4.84 -5.90
N LEU A 216 2.01 -4.48 -6.33
CA LEU A 216 0.76 -4.92 -5.67
C LEU A 216 0.66 -6.45 -5.51
N THR A 217 1.15 -7.20 -6.50
CA THR A 217 1.18 -8.67 -6.51
C THR A 217 2.17 -9.30 -5.53
N SER A 218 3.00 -8.50 -4.85
CA SER A 218 3.93 -8.99 -3.81
C SER A 218 3.21 -9.36 -2.52
N ILE A 219 1.95 -8.91 -2.34
CA ILE A 219 1.06 -9.38 -1.26
C ILE A 219 0.20 -10.52 -1.81
N SER A 220 0.33 -11.72 -1.23
CA SER A 220 -0.40 -12.91 -1.65
C SER A 220 -1.78 -13.06 -0.99
N THR A 221 -2.07 -12.28 0.05
CA THR A 221 -3.38 -12.27 0.71
C THR A 221 -4.43 -11.76 -0.27
N PRO A 222 -5.60 -12.42 -0.38
CA PRO A 222 -6.70 -11.92 -1.20
C PRO A 222 -7.15 -10.51 -0.80
N ILE A 223 -7.41 -9.66 -1.81
CA ILE A 223 -7.92 -8.31 -1.59
C ILE A 223 -9.35 -8.40 -1.05
N ALA A 224 -9.57 -7.82 0.13
CA ALA A 224 -10.88 -7.75 0.75
C ALA A 224 -11.70 -6.60 0.16
N GLY A 225 -11.07 -5.43 -0.03
CA GLY A 225 -11.69 -4.24 -0.62
C GLY A 225 -10.68 -3.42 -1.42
N HIS A 226 -11.17 -2.76 -2.46
CA HIS A 226 -10.44 -1.82 -3.31
C HIS A 226 -11.35 -0.61 -3.49
N TYR A 227 -10.88 0.56 -3.06
CA TYR A 227 -11.72 1.74 -2.90
C TYR A 227 -11.09 2.97 -3.53
N ARG A 228 -11.90 3.77 -4.22
CA ARG A 228 -11.51 5.10 -4.71
C ARG A 228 -12.26 6.17 -3.94
N TRP A 229 -11.52 7.17 -3.46
CA TRP A 229 -12.12 8.29 -2.76
C TRP A 229 -13.01 9.09 -3.73
N ASP A 230 -14.17 9.56 -3.25
CA ASP A 230 -15.02 10.47 -4.02
C ASP A 230 -14.60 11.91 -3.74
N TYR A 231 -13.91 12.51 -4.70
CA TYR A 231 -13.36 13.85 -4.61
C TYR A 231 -14.38 14.96 -4.88
N ALA A 232 -15.55 14.63 -5.46
CA ALA A 232 -16.51 15.64 -5.94
C ALA A 232 -17.65 15.93 -4.96
N SER A 233 -17.80 15.13 -3.91
CA SER A 233 -18.99 15.12 -3.05
C SER A 233 -18.80 15.67 -1.63
N GLN A 234 -17.67 16.33 -1.35
CA GLN A 234 -17.36 16.88 -0.02
C GLN A 234 -17.02 18.38 -0.02
#